data_AF-A0AAU7VMK0-F1
#
_entry.id   AF-A0AAU7VMK0-F1
#
_cell.length_a   1.000
_cell.length_b   1.000
_cell.length_c   1.000
_cell.angle_alpha   90.00
_cell.angle_beta   90.00
_cell.angle_gamma   90.00
#
_symmetry.space_group_name_H-M   'P 1'
#
loop_
_entity.id
_entity.type
_entity.pdbx_description
1 polymer ?
#
loop_
_entity_poly.entity_id
_entity_poly.type
_entity_poly.pdbx_seq_one_letter_code
_entity_poly.pdbx_strand_id
1 'polypeptide(L)'
;MEKGLKVEGGDKLGKTIIFAKNKKHADFIIKRFNILYPEYNGNFTKPVYNGIKYVDSTMDNFGTKDKMPQIAVSVDMLDTGVDIPEILKSGEQLVFKLIFSS
;
A
#
# COMPACT_ATOMS: atom_id res chain seq x y z
N MET A 1 2.45 -15.11 1.65
CA MET A 1 2.28 -14.30 0.42
C MET A 1 3.05 -14.93 -0.74
N GLU A 2 2.39 -15.71 -1.61
CA GLU A 2 3.07 -16.51 -2.65
C GLU A 2 3.04 -15.88 -4.06
N LYS A 3 2.07 -15.01 -4.35
CA LYS A 3 1.80 -14.48 -5.71
C LYS A 3 1.99 -12.96 -5.86
N GLY A 4 2.96 -12.38 -5.16
CA GLY A 4 3.34 -10.96 -5.32
C GLY A 4 4.65 -10.83 -6.09
N LEU A 5 4.87 -9.72 -6.81
CA LEU A 5 6.20 -9.44 -7.35
C LEU A 5 7.14 -9.17 -6.19
N LYS A 6 8.26 -9.89 -6.20
CA LYS A 6 9.25 -9.86 -5.14
C LYS A 6 10.50 -9.13 -5.65
N VAL A 7 10.98 -8.19 -4.86
CA VAL A 7 12.22 -7.43 -5.05
C VAL A 7 13.38 -8.12 -4.31
N GLU A 8 14.61 -7.63 -4.50
CA GLU A 8 15.81 -8.17 -3.85
C GLU A 8 16.03 -9.67 -4.15
N GLY A 9 15.95 -10.06 -5.42
CA GLY A 9 16.25 -11.44 -5.84
C GLY A 9 15.15 -12.47 -5.53
N GLY A 10 14.01 -12.05 -4.99
CA GLY A 10 12.86 -12.92 -4.76
C GLY A 10 12.46 -13.12 -3.30
N ASP A 11 13.05 -12.37 -2.37
CA ASP A 11 12.82 -12.58 -0.93
C ASP A 11 11.80 -11.61 -0.32
N LYS A 12 11.71 -10.39 -0.85
CA LYS A 12 10.90 -9.31 -0.26
C LYS A 12 9.78 -8.91 -1.22
N LEU A 13 8.54 -8.77 -0.74
CA LEU A 13 7.46 -8.23 -1.57
C LEU A 13 7.82 -6.81 -2.02
N GLY A 14 7.58 -6.42 -3.28
CA GLY A 14 7.73 -5.03 -3.72
C GLY A 14 6.70 -4.08 -3.10
N LYS A 15 6.97 -2.77 -3.15
CA LYS A 15 5.99 -1.76 -2.74
C LYS A 15 4.73 -1.89 -3.58
N THR A 16 3.58 -2.04 -2.92
CA THR A 16 2.30 -2.32 -3.58
C THR A 16 1.27 -1.30 -3.15
N ILE A 17 0.49 -0.78 -4.11
CA ILE A 17 -0.68 0.06 -3.82
C ILE A 17 -1.93 -0.71 -4.22
N ILE A 18 -2.90 -0.79 -3.30
CA ILE A 18 -4.22 -1.34 -3.53
C ILE A 18 -5.22 -0.19 -3.55
N PHE A 19 -5.97 -0.04 -4.64
CA PHE A 19 -7.04 0.95 -4.73
C PHE A 19 -8.36 0.35 -4.27
N ALA A 20 -8.93 0.96 -3.23
CA ALA A 20 -10.23 0.61 -2.67
C ALA A 20 -11.30 1.60 -3.13
N LYS A 21 -12.49 1.06 -3.41
CA LYS A 21 -13.69 1.83 -3.81
C LYS A 21 -14.07 2.99 -2.87
N ASN A 22 -13.83 2.85 -1.57
CA ASN A 22 -14.12 3.87 -0.55
C ASN A 22 -13.38 3.54 0.75
N LYS A 23 -13.44 4.45 1.74
CA LYS A 23 -12.78 4.32 3.06
C LYS A 23 -13.17 3.02 3.78
N LYS A 24 -14.45 2.65 3.79
CA LYS A 24 -14.93 1.40 4.41
C LYS A 24 -14.32 0.17 3.75
N HIS A 25 -14.17 0.19 2.43
CA HIS A 25 -13.54 -0.90 1.70
C HIS A 25 -12.03 -0.96 1.99
N ALA A 26 -11.34 0.18 2.10
CA ALA A 26 -9.94 0.21 2.50
C ALA A 26 -9.71 -0.40 3.88
N ASP A 27 -10.51 0.01 4.87
CA ASP A 27 -10.47 -0.54 6.23
C ASP A 27 -10.75 -2.05 6.24
N PHE A 28 -11.69 -2.51 5.41
CA PHE A 28 -11.99 -3.92 5.27
C PHE A 28 -10.81 -4.72 4.72
N ILE A 29 -10.14 -4.23 3.66
CA ILE A 29 -8.97 -4.87 3.07
C ILE A 29 -7.86 -5.00 4.13
N ILE A 30 -7.56 -3.93 4.86
CA ILE A 30 -6.53 -3.92 5.91
C ILE A 30 -6.87 -4.91 7.03
N LYS A 31 -8.13 -4.90 7.49
CA LYS A 31 -8.60 -5.83 8.51
C LYS A 31 -8.44 -7.28 8.06
N ARG A 32 -8.85 -7.61 6.83
CA ARG A 32 -8.69 -8.96 6.26
C ARG A 32 -7.23 -9.34 6.11
N PHE A 33 -6.37 -8.41 5.69
CA PHE A 33 -4.94 -8.66 5.58
C PHE A 33 -4.33 -9.00 6.94
N ASN A 34 -4.61 -8.21 7.98
CA ASN A 34 -4.06 -8.42 9.31
C ASN A 34 -4.54 -9.73 9.96
N ILE A 35 -5.74 -10.19 9.60
CA ILE A 35 -6.24 -11.53 10.01
C ILE A 35 -5.52 -12.65 9.27
N LEU A 36 -5.26 -12.48 7.98
CA LEU A 36 -4.62 -13.51 7.15
C LEU A 36 -3.10 -13.61 7.41
N TYR A 37 -2.48 -12.51 7.81
CA TYR A 37 -1.04 -12.40 8.04
C TYR A 37 -0.73 -11.73 9.39
N PRO A 38 -1.11 -12.36 10.52
CA PRO A 38 -0.89 -11.82 11.85
C PRO A 38 0.61 -11.63 12.17
N GLU A 39 1.51 -12.37 11.52
CA GLU A 39 2.96 -12.30 11.69
C GLU A 39 3.55 -10.90 11.43
N TYR A 40 2.84 -10.05 10.69
CA TYR A 40 3.28 -8.69 10.38
C TYR A 40 2.80 -7.61 11.36
N ASN A 41 2.08 -7.99 12.42
CA ASN A 41 1.65 -7.11 13.51
C ASN A 41 0.97 -5.80 13.05
N GLY A 42 0.24 -5.84 11.93
CA GLY A 42 -0.48 -4.69 11.39
C GLY A 42 0.39 -3.53 10.86
N ASN A 43 1.69 -3.75 10.67
CA ASN A 43 2.62 -2.72 10.16
C ASN A 43 2.90 -2.82 8.66
N PHE A 44 2.66 -3.99 8.08
CA PHE A 44 2.93 -4.24 6.67
C PHE A 44 1.92 -3.58 5.73
N THR A 45 0.71 -3.29 6.21
CA THR A 45 -0.35 -2.59 5.45
C THR A 45 -0.87 -1.38 6.20
N LYS A 46 -1.05 -0.25 5.51
CA LYS A 46 -1.64 0.98 6.09
C LYS A 46 -2.62 1.65 5.13
N PRO A 47 -3.64 2.35 5.65
CA PRO A 47 -4.55 3.15 4.83
C PRO A 47 -3.85 4.45 4.41
N VAL A 48 -4.07 4.86 3.17
CA VAL A 48 -3.51 6.07 2.58
C VAL A 48 -4.61 6.83 1.85
N TYR A 49 -5.32 7.69 2.57
CA TYR A 49 -6.36 8.55 2.02
C TYR A 49 -6.62 9.75 2.94
N ASN A 50 -7.33 10.76 2.40
CA ASN A 50 -7.61 11.99 3.15
C ASN A 50 -8.44 11.73 4.43
N GLY A 51 -8.00 12.32 5.55
CA GLY A 51 -8.60 12.15 6.87
C GLY A 51 -7.99 11.04 7.72
N ILE A 52 -6.98 10.31 7.21
CA ILE A 52 -6.11 9.47 8.05
C ILE A 52 -5.07 10.34 8.73
N LYS A 53 -4.95 10.17 10.05
CA LYS A 53 -3.91 10.82 10.83
C LYS A 53 -2.55 10.32 10.36
N TYR A 54 -1.59 11.24 10.16
CA TYR A 54 -0.22 10.92 9.75
C TYR A 54 -0.09 10.32 8.34
N VAL A 55 -1.03 10.61 7.44
CA VAL A 55 -0.99 10.11 6.05
C VAL A 55 0.29 10.53 5.30
N ASP A 56 0.76 11.76 5.51
CA ASP A 56 1.98 12.27 4.85
C ASP A 56 3.21 11.47 5.28
N SER A 57 3.41 11.29 6.58
CA SER A 57 4.52 10.46 7.08
C SER A 57 4.41 8.99 6.67
N THR A 58 3.19 8.48 6.50
CA THR A 58 2.96 7.11 6.00
C THR A 58 3.39 7.01 4.54
N MET A 59 3.12 8.02 3.74
CA MET A 59 3.55 8.13 2.35
C MET A 59 5.07 8.25 2.22
N ASP A 60 5.71 9.10 3.03
CA ASP A 60 7.17 9.25 3.05
C ASP A 60 7.86 7.92 3.38
N ASN A 61 7.35 7.21 4.39
CA ASN A 61 7.87 5.91 4.75
C ASN A 61 7.57 4.85 3.68
N PHE A 62 6.40 4.87 3.06
CA PHE A 62 6.07 3.96 1.96
C PHE A 62 6.99 4.17 0.75
N GLY A 63 7.35 5.41 0.43
CA GLY A 63 8.29 5.74 -0.64
C GLY A 63 9.72 5.28 -0.37
N THR A 64 10.09 5.04 0.88
CA THR A 64 11.44 4.55 1.22
C THR A 64 11.48 3.02 1.10
N LYS A 65 12.36 2.49 0.24
CA LYS A 65 12.50 1.05 -0.08
C LYS A 65 12.51 0.12 1.15
N ASP A 66 13.22 0.52 2.21
CA ASP A 66 13.47 -0.32 3.38
C ASP A 66 12.58 -0.01 4.58
N LYS A 67 11.64 0.94 4.45
CA LYS A 67 10.71 1.28 5.54
C LYS A 67 9.36 0.60 5.34
N MET A 68 8.58 0.50 6.41
CA MET A 68 7.19 0.06 6.35
C MET A 68 6.24 1.25 6.19
N PRO A 69 5.06 1.08 5.57
CA PRO A 69 4.46 -0.19 5.13
C PRO A 69 4.96 -0.68 3.76
N GLN A 70 4.68 -1.94 3.44
CA GLN A 70 4.92 -2.50 2.11
C GLN A 70 3.69 -2.43 1.20
N ILE A 71 2.49 -2.38 1.79
CA ILE A 71 1.25 -2.20 1.06
C ILE A 71 0.53 -0.95 1.56
N ALA A 72 0.24 -0.03 0.65
CA ALA A 72 -0.65 1.10 0.88
C ALA A 72 -2.04 0.78 0.34
N VAL A 73 -3.09 0.97 1.13
CA VAL A 73 -4.48 0.85 0.66
C VAL A 73 -5.07 2.23 0.51
N SER A 74 -5.26 2.64 -0.73
CA SER A 74 -5.65 4.00 -1.12
C SER A 74 -7.11 4.10 -1.54
N VAL A 75 -7.70 5.28 -1.34
CA VAL A 75 -9.06 5.64 -1.77
C VAL A 75 -8.96 6.95 -2.53
N ASP A 76 -9.56 7.03 -3.71
CA ASP A 76 -9.73 8.25 -4.51
C ASP A 76 -8.44 9.01 -4.90
N MET A 77 -7.25 8.41 -4.80
CA MET A 77 -5.99 9.08 -5.17
C MET A 77 -5.79 9.32 -6.68
N LEU A 78 -6.73 8.89 -7.54
CA LEU A 78 -6.70 9.26 -8.97
C LEU A 78 -7.29 10.65 -9.24
N ASP A 79 -8.14 11.19 -8.35
CA ASP A 79 -8.83 12.48 -8.58
C ASP A 79 -8.18 13.68 -7.86
N THR A 80 -7.38 13.45 -6.81
CA THR A 80 -6.88 14.53 -5.95
C THR A 80 -5.59 15.21 -6.42
N GLY A 81 -5.02 14.82 -7.56
CA GLY A 81 -3.75 15.41 -8.03
C GLY A 81 -2.61 15.24 -7.03
N VAL A 82 -2.68 14.22 -6.15
CA VAL A 82 -1.56 13.84 -5.28
C VAL A 82 -0.54 13.22 -6.21
N ASP A 83 0.43 14.03 -6.60
CA ASP A 83 1.60 13.60 -7.34
C ASP A 83 2.20 12.42 -6.56
N ILE A 84 2.00 11.22 -7.10
CA ILE A 84 2.70 10.00 -6.70
C ILE A 84 4.18 10.39 -6.71
N PRO A 85 4.83 10.60 -5.54
CA PRO A 85 6.12 11.27 -5.47
C PRO A 85 7.10 10.59 -6.42
N GLU A 86 7.98 11.35 -7.05
CA GLU A 86 8.92 10.89 -8.10
C GLU A 86 9.72 9.63 -7.73
N ILE A 87 9.86 9.36 -6.43
CA ILE A 87 10.29 8.09 -5.81
C ILE A 87 9.60 6.84 -6.39
N LEU A 88 8.35 6.97 -6.81
CA LEU A 88 7.52 5.93 -7.41
C LEU A 88 7.80 5.78 -8.93
N LYS A 89 8.46 6.77 -9.55
CA LYS A 89 8.83 6.79 -10.97
C LYS A 89 10.24 6.19 -11.20
N SER A 90 11.11 6.12 -10.18
CA SER A 90 12.46 5.54 -10.30
C SER A 90 12.46 4.01 -10.21
N GLY A 91 12.04 3.35 -11.28
CA GLY A 91 12.65 2.09 -11.77
C GLY A 91 12.54 0.78 -10.96
N GLU A 92 12.12 0.77 -9.69
CA GLU A 92 12.01 -0.48 -8.90
C GLU A 92 10.54 -0.86 -8.63
N GLN A 93 9.93 -1.41 -9.69
CA GLN A 93 8.79 -2.33 -9.71
C GLN A 93 7.66 -2.07 -8.69
N LEU A 94 6.91 -0.99 -8.91
CA LEU A 94 5.60 -0.82 -8.31
C LEU A 94 4.59 -1.75 -8.95
N VAL A 95 3.85 -2.48 -8.10
CA VAL A 95 2.74 -3.31 -8.54
C VAL A 95 1.43 -2.61 -8.21
N PHE A 96 0.68 -2.27 -9.24
CA PHE A 96 -0.69 -1.79 -9.08
C PHE A 96 -1.63 -2.99 -9.07
N LYS A 97 -2.37 -3.17 -7.97
CA LYS A 97 -3.44 -4.17 -7.90
C LYS A 97 -4.76 -3.48 -7.62
N LEU A 98 -5.56 -3.33 -8.67
CA LEU A 98 -6.96 -2.93 -8.56
C LEU A 98 -7.74 -4.10 -7.96
N ILE A 99 -8.29 -3.91 -6.76
CA ILE A 99 -9.20 -4.88 -6.14
C ILE A 99 -10.56 -4.20 -6.04
N PHE A 100 -11.45 -4.53 -6.97
CA PHE A 100 -12.86 -4.19 -6.85
C PHE A 100 -13.54 -5.32 -6.07
N SER A 101 -13.89 -5.07 -4.81
CA SER A 101 -14.86 -5.93 -4.12
C SER A 101 -16.25 -5.43 -4.52
N SER A 102 -17.00 -6.27 -5.24
CA SER A 102 -18.43 -6.13 -5.46
C SER A 102 -19.21 -6.28 -4.15
#